data_AF-A0A0K2U9S0-F1
#
_entry.id   AF-A0A0K2U9S0-F1
#
_cell.length_a   1.000
_cell.length_b   1.000
_cell.length_c   1.000
_cell.angle_alpha   90.00
_cell.angle_beta   90.00
_cell.angle_gamma   90.00
#
_symmetry.space_group_name_H-M   'P 1'
#
loop_
_entity.id
_entity.type
_entity.pdbx_description
1 polymer ?
#
loop_
_entity_poly.entity_id
_entity_poly.type
_entity_poly.pdbx_seq_one_letter_code
_entity_poly.pdbx_strand_id
1 'polypeptide(L)' 'MRISLHKMMSSSVISENLKGVLEKIRVAYENAPAQTRPKLLPNLIAVSKTKPKGSIIDAYKAGQRVFGENYIQVDNF' A
#
# COMPACT_ATOMS: atom_id res chain seq x y z
N MET A 1 -15.83 -17.56 29.52
CA MET A 1 -15.85 -17.61 28.04
C MET A 1 -15.28 -16.29 27.50
N ARG A 2 -14.00 -16.29 27.08
CA ARG A 2 -13.27 -15.10 26.60
C ARG A 2 -13.63 -14.83 25.14
N ILE A 3 -14.69 -14.06 24.92
CA ILE A 3 -15.16 -13.73 23.58
C ILE A 3 -14.39 -12.50 23.07
N SER A 4 -13.46 -12.76 22.16
CA SER A 4 -12.97 -11.89 21.07
C SER A 4 -12.57 -10.45 21.37
N LEU A 5 -11.42 -10.29 22.03
CA LEU A 5 -10.56 -9.10 21.87
C LEU A 5 -9.93 -9.00 20.45
N HIS A 6 -10.12 -10.02 19.59
CA HIS A 6 -9.50 -10.11 18.26
C HIS A 6 -10.15 -9.24 17.17
N LYS A 7 -11.23 -8.49 17.45
CA LYS A 7 -11.98 -7.74 16.41
C LYS A 7 -11.64 -6.24 16.30
N MET A 8 -10.70 -5.72 17.08
CA MET A 8 -10.31 -4.29 17.01
C MET A 8 -8.80 -4.10 16.98
N MET A 9 -8.14 -4.58 15.92
CA MET A 9 -6.91 -3.92 15.47
C MET A 9 -7.39 -2.75 14.61
N SER A 10 -7.31 -1.52 15.14
CA SER A 10 -7.61 -0.34 14.31
C SER A 10 -6.70 -0.39 13.08
N SER A 11 -7.30 -0.22 11.91
CA SER A 11 -6.52 -0.09 10.68
C SER A 11 -5.62 1.13 10.84
N SER A 12 -4.32 1.00 10.60
CA SER A 12 -3.46 2.18 10.60
C SER A 12 -3.91 3.14 9.50
N VAL A 13 -3.67 4.43 9.69
CA VAL A 13 -3.93 5.46 8.66
C VAL A 13 -3.28 5.08 7.32
N ILE A 14 -2.12 4.43 7.36
CA ILE A 14 -1.42 3.95 6.15
C ILE A 14 -2.20 2.84 5.45
N SER A 15 -2.75 1.88 6.20
CA SER A 15 -3.59 0.81 5.64
C SER A 15 -4.86 1.37 4.99
N GLU A 16 -5.50 2.37 5.62
CA GLU A 16 -6.70 3.01 5.06
C GLU A 16 -6.36 3.79 3.79
N ASN A 17 -5.27 4.57 3.82
CA ASN A 17 -4.79 5.30 2.64
C ASN A 17 -4.42 4.35 1.49
N LEU A 18 -3.76 3.23 1.80
CA LEU A 18 -3.38 2.23 0.81
C LEU A 18 -4.60 1.65 0.11
N LYS A 19 -5.63 1.25 0.88
CA LYS A 19 -6.90 0.77 0.32
C LYS A 19 -7.55 1.83 -0.58
N GLY A 20 -7.60 3.08 -0.12
CA GLY A 20 -8.16 4.18 -0.90
C GLY A 20 -7.43 4.43 -2.22
N VAL A 21 -6.10 4.34 -2.25
CA VAL A 21 -5.31 4.51 -3.48
C VAL A 21 -5.49 3.33 -4.42
N LEU A 22 -5.48 2.10 -3.92
CA LEU A 22 -5.71 0.90 -4.74
C LEU A 22 -7.09 0.93 -5.40
N GLU A 23 -8.12 1.36 -4.66
CA GLU A 23 -9.46 1.51 -5.21
C GLU A 23 -9.51 2.60 -6.30
N LYS A 24 -8.84 3.74 -6.09
CA LYS A 24 -8.73 4.78 -7.12
C LYS A 24 -8.05 4.26 -8.39
N ILE A 25 -7.01 3.43 -8.27
CA ILE A 25 -6.33 2.80 -9.41
C ILE A 25 -7.29 1.86 -10.15
N ARG A 26 -8.01 1.01 -9.41
CA ARG A 26 -8.99 0.07 -9.97
C ARG A 26 -10.08 0.81 -10.75
N VAL A 27 -10.70 1.82 -10.14
CA VAL A 27 -11.74 2.63 -10.77
C VAL A 27 -11.21 3.37 -12.01
N ALA A 28 -10.02 3.97 -11.93
CA ALA A 28 -9.42 4.64 -13.08
C ALA A 28 -9.14 3.66 -14.24
N TYR A 29 -8.64 2.47 -13.93
CA TYR A 29 -8.41 1.41 -14.93
C TYR A 29 -9.71 0.94 -15.58
N GLU A 30 -10.76 0.72 -14.79
CA GLU A 30 -12.07 0.27 -15.29
C GLU A 30 -12.82 1.33 -16.11
N ASN A 31 -12.55 2.61 -15.86
CA ASN A 31 -13.13 3.72 -16.62
C ASN A 31 -12.33 4.07 -17.89
N ALA A 32 -11.10 3.58 -18.05
CA ALA A 32 -10.29 3.85 -19.24
C ALA A 32 -10.89 3.19 -20.50
N PRO A 33 -10.93 3.86 -21.67
CA PRO A 33 -11.43 3.27 -22.91
C PRO A 33 -10.73 1.96 -23.26
N ALA A 34 -11.48 0.96 -23.75
CA ALA A 34 -10.93 -0.37 -24.05
C ALA A 34 -9.76 -0.32 -25.05
N GLN A 35 -9.72 0.69 -25.94
CA GLN A 35 -8.68 0.86 -26.94
C GLN A 35 -7.34 1.33 -26.34
N THR A 36 -7.36 2.03 -25.20
CA THR A 36 -6.16 2.61 -24.55
C THR A 36 -5.85 1.97 -23.20
N ARG A 37 -6.78 1.17 -22.65
CA ARG A 37 -6.60 0.46 -21.39
C ARG A 37 -5.47 -0.57 -21.52
N PRO A 38 -4.50 -0.60 -20.58
CA PRO A 38 -3.47 -1.63 -20.58
C PRO A 38 -4.09 -3.02 -20.37
N LYS A 39 -3.43 -4.07 -20.86
CA LYS A 39 -3.92 -5.45 -20.70
C LYS A 39 -3.94 -5.93 -19.24
N LEU A 40 -3.09 -5.34 -18.40
CA LEU A 40 -2.93 -5.68 -17.00
C LEU A 40 -3.23 -4.47 -16.14
N LEU A 41 -3.75 -4.72 -14.94
CA LEU A 41 -3.92 -3.69 -13.93
C LEU A 41 -2.54 -3.11 -13.54
N PRO A 42 -2.37 -1.78 -13.52
CA PRO A 42 -1.12 -1.18 -13.08
C PRO A 42 -0.81 -1.51 -11.61
N ASN A 43 0.46 -1.77 -11.33
CA ASN A 43 0.94 -1.96 -9.97
C ASN A 43 1.16 -0.61 -9.28
N LEU A 44 0.79 -0.53 -7.99
CA LEU A 44 1.13 0.60 -7.14
C LEU A 44 2.56 0.45 -6.60
N ILE A 45 3.42 1.44 -6.86
CA ILE A 45 4.74 1.57 -6.25
C ILE A 45 4.65 2.57 -5.10
N ALA A 46 4.84 2.10 -3.86
CA ALA A 46 4.83 2.97 -2.68
C ALA A 46 6.20 3.62 -2.48
N VAL A 47 6.33 4.93 -2.73
CA VAL A 47 7.60 5.65 -2.59
C VAL A 47 7.88 5.97 -1.12
N SER A 48 8.94 5.39 -0.55
CA SER A 48 9.23 5.43 0.89
C SER A 48 10.53 6.14 1.29
N LYS A 49 11.27 6.73 0.34
CA LYS A 49 12.58 7.42 0.50
C LYS A 49 12.77 8.46 1.61
N THR A 50 11.69 8.89 2.28
CA THR A 50 11.74 9.80 3.45
C THR A 50 10.78 9.39 4.57
N LYS A 51 10.19 8.18 4.48
CA LYS A 51 9.20 7.69 5.44
C LYS A 51 9.90 6.87 6.53
N PRO A 52 9.44 6.95 7.79
CA PRO A 52 10.03 6.16 8.86
C PRO A 52 9.78 4.68 8.65
N LYS A 53 10.67 3.82 9.20
CA LYS A 53 10.57 2.34 9.10
C LYS A 53 9.19 1.81 9.52
N GLY A 54 8.60 2.39 10.58
CA GLY A 54 7.25 2.02 11.04
C GLY A 54 6.19 2.16 9.96
N SER A 55 6.25 3.21 9.13
CA SER A 55 5.31 3.40 8.03
C SER A 55 5.46 2.34 6.93
N ILE A 56 6.69 1.91 6.66
CA ILE A 56 6.98 0.85 5.70
C ILE A 56 6.43 -0.49 6.21
N ILE A 57 6.65 -0.78 7.49
CA ILE A 57 6.14 -1.99 8.16
C ILE A 57 4.60 -2.02 8.12
N ASP A 58 3.95 -0.90 8.40
CA ASP A 58 2.49 -0.81 8.35
C ASP A 58 1.94 -1.04 6.94
N ALA A 59 2.56 -0.42 5.92
CA ALA A 59 2.20 -0.67 4.52
C ALA A 59 2.42 -2.13 4.13
N TYR A 60 3.53 -2.74 4.58
CA TYR A 60 3.84 -4.14 4.34
C TYR A 60 2.79 -5.07 4.99
N LYS A 61 2.42 -4.81 6.25
CA LYS A 61 1.35 -5.56 6.94
C LYS A 61 -0.01 -5.39 6.24
N ALA A 62 -0.26 -4.24 5.63
CA ALA A 62 -1.45 -3.98 4.83
C ALA A 62 -1.42 -4.63 3.43
N GLY A 63 -0.36 -5.35 3.08
CA GLY A 63 -0.25 -6.10 1.81
C GLY A 63 0.60 -5.42 0.73
N GLN A 64 1.11 -4.21 0.96
CA GLN A 64 2.03 -3.58 0.00
C GLN A 64 3.32 -4.38 -0.09
N ARG A 65 3.81 -4.60 -1.31
CA ARG A 65 5.06 -5.35 -1.56
C ARG A 65 6.06 -4.59 -2.41
N VAL A 66 5.61 -3.65 -3.23
CA VAL A 66 6.46 -2.92 -4.16
C VAL A 66 6.73 -1.53 -3.60
N PHE A 67 7.99 -1.27 -3.27
CA PHE A 67 8.42 0.02 -2.70
C PHE A 67 9.45 0.68 -3.61
N GLY A 68 9.42 2.02 -3.64
CA GLY A 68 10.36 2.85 -4.38
C GLY A 68 11.30 3.59 -3.43
N GLU A 69 12.58 3.25 -3.51
CA GLU A 69 13.67 3.90 -2.78
C GLU A 69 14.62 4.60 -3.75
N ASN A 70 15.11 5.78 -3.36
CA ASN A 70 16.05 6.55 -4.18
C ASN A 70 17.51 6.38 -3.73
N TYR A 71 17.72 5.91 -2.49
CA TYR A 71 19.04 5.80 -1.88
C TYR A 71 19.16 4.44 -1.20
N ILE A 72 20.33 3.82 -1.29
CA ILE A 72 20.66 2.63 -0.50
C ILE A 72 20.94 3.11 0.92
N GLN A 73 20.04 2.80 1.85
CA GLN A 73 20.25 3.11 3.26
C GLN A 73 21.03 1.97 3.90
N VAL A 74 22.26 2.24 4.34
CA VAL A 74 23.03 1.33 5.18
C VAL A 74 22.51 1.50 6.60
N ASP A 75 21.97 0.44 7.18
CA ASP A 75 21.64 0.45 8.60
C ASP A 75 22.96 0.47 9.37
N ASN A 76 23.23 1.57 10.07
CA ASN A 76 24.31 1.63 11.05
C ASN A 76 23.89 0.76 12.23
N PHE A 77 24.41 -0.47 12.28
CA PHE A 77 24.27 -1.38 13.42
C PHE A 77 25.08 -0.87 14.62
#